data_AF-A0A6P1IK77-F1
#
_entry.id   AF-A0A6P1IK77-F1
#
_cell.length_a   1.000
_cell.length_b   1.000
_cell.length_c   1.000
_cell.angle_alpha   90.00
_cell.angle_beta   90.00
_cell.angle_gamma   90.00
#
_symmetry.space_group_name_H-M   'P 1'
#
loop_
_entity.id
_entity.type
_entity.pdbx_description
1 polymer ?
#
loop_
_entity_poly.entity_id
_entity_poly.type
_entity_poly.pdbx_seq_one_letter_code
_entity_poly.pdbx_strand_id
1 'polypeptide(L)' 'MSSHPIVTDFASLLDENLREAWEERAAVMQFEAGIPRDLAEALALLLVIRQYPTAALSRLV' A
#
# COMPACT_ATOMS: atom_id res chain seq x y z
N MET A 1 2.62 -5.38 16.72
CA MET A 1 3.56 -5.39 15.58
C MET A 1 3.07 -4.34 14.62
N SER A 2 3.85 -3.27 14.41
CA SER A 2 3.47 -2.09 13.63
C SER A 2 4.02 -2.19 12.21
N SER A 3 3.29 -1.63 11.24
CA SER A 3 3.71 -1.45 9.85
C SER A 3 5.06 -0.75 9.73
N HIS A 4 5.78 -1.00 8.63
CA HIS A 4 7.03 -0.30 8.35
C HIS A 4 6.76 1.22 8.17
N PRO A 5 7.54 2.12 8.81
CA PRO A 5 7.26 3.56 8.82
C PRO A 5 7.19 4.15 7.41
N ILE A 6 8.14 3.82 6.54
CA ILE A 6 8.16 4.31 5.14
C ILE A 6 6.87 3.96 4.39
N VAL A 7 6.35 2.74 4.55
CA VAL A 7 5.13 2.32 3.85
C VAL A 7 3.93 3.09 4.39
N THR A 8 3.90 3.32 5.70
CA THR A 8 2.86 4.10 6.37
C THR A 8 2.85 5.55 5.89
N ASP A 9 4.03 6.16 5.78
CA ASP A 9 4.19 7.54 5.29
C ASP A 9 3.69 7.66 3.85
N PHE A 10 4.08 6.75 2.96
CA PHE A 10 3.62 6.74 1.58
C PHE A 10 2.12 6.49 1.46
N ALA A 11 1.59 5.51 2.21
CA ALA A 11 0.18 5.22 2.23
C ALA A 11 -0.65 6.40 2.77
N SER A 12 -0.08 7.26 3.63
CA SER A 12 -0.76 8.46 4.14
C SER A 12 -0.93 9.57 3.10
N LEU A 13 -0.15 9.53 2.01
CA LEU A 13 -0.21 10.50 0.92
C LEU A 13 -1.22 10.10 -0.18
N LEU A 14 -1.64 8.84 -0.20
CA LEU A 14 -2.67 8.35 -1.10
C LEU A 14 -4.00 9.08 -0.84
N ASP A 15 -4.79 9.30 -1.90
CA ASP A 15 -6.19 9.65 -1.71
C ASP A 15 -6.98 8.45 -1.16
N GLU A 16 -8.20 8.70 -0.69
CA GLU A 16 -9.05 7.69 -0.04
C GLU A 16 -9.25 6.44 -0.90
N ASN A 17 -9.45 6.60 -2.21
CA ASN A 17 -9.70 5.48 -3.11
C ASN A 17 -8.45 4.60 -3.27
N LEU A 18 -7.29 5.23 -3.40
CA LEU A 18 -6.01 4.52 -3.51
C LEU A 18 -5.58 3.90 -2.17
N ARG A 19 -5.91 4.58 -1.06
CA ARG A 19 -5.73 4.09 0.31
C ARG A 19 -6.53 2.81 0.54
N GLU A 20 -7.81 2.83 0.21
CA GLU A 20 -8.69 1.65 0.32
C GLU A 20 -8.16 0.48 -0.53
N ALA A 21 -7.81 0.75 -1.80
CA ALA A 21 -7.23 -0.27 -2.68
C ALA A 21 -5.92 -0.87 -2.14
N TRP A 22 -5.09 -0.07 -1.47
CA TRP A 22 -3.90 -0.53 -0.79
C TRP A 22 -4.23 -1.41 0.42
N GLU A 23 -5.15 -0.98 1.30
CA GLU A 23 -5.54 -1.69 2.52
C GLU A 23 -6.17 -3.06 2.19
N GLU A 24 -7.09 -3.10 1.23
CA GLU A 24 -7.71 -4.35 0.76
C GLU A 24 -6.66 -5.32 0.21
N ARG A 25 -5.75 -4.83 -0.63
CA ARG A 25 -4.72 -5.69 -1.23
C ARG A 25 -3.72 -6.19 -0.19
N ALA A 26 -3.34 -5.35 0.76
CA ALA A 26 -2.47 -5.74 1.87
C ALA A 26 -3.14 -6.82 2.73
N ALA A 27 -4.45 -6.69 3.01
CA ALA A 27 -5.21 -7.67 3.75
C ALA A 27 -5.27 -9.03 3.03
N VAL A 28 -5.57 -9.04 1.72
CA VAL A 28 -5.57 -10.27 0.91
C VAL A 28 -4.19 -10.94 0.94
N MET A 29 -3.12 -10.18 0.70
CA MET A 29 -1.76 -10.71 0.73
C MET A 29 -1.37 -11.27 2.11
N GLN A 30 -1.76 -10.59 3.18
CA GLN A 30 -1.45 -11.02 4.53
C GLN A 30 -2.23 -12.29 4.92
N PHE A 31 -3.54 -12.27 4.78
CA PHE A 31 -4.41 -13.27 5.38
C PHE A 31 -4.69 -14.44 4.46
N GLU A 32 -4.86 -14.22 3.16
CA GLU A 32 -5.13 -15.29 2.20
C GLU A 32 -3.85 -15.93 1.67
N ALA A 33 -2.84 -15.11 1.36
CA ALA A 33 -1.56 -15.60 0.83
C ALA A 33 -0.49 -15.88 1.91
N GLY A 34 -0.78 -15.58 3.19
CA GLY A 34 0.14 -15.84 4.30
C GLY A 34 1.42 -15.02 4.28
N ILE A 35 1.45 -13.89 3.55
CA ILE A 35 2.62 -13.03 3.44
C ILE A 35 2.78 -12.25 4.75
N PRO A 36 4.00 -12.12 5.30
CA PRO A 36 4.24 -11.27 6.46
C PRO A 36 3.74 -9.84 6.21
N ARG A 37 3.07 -9.24 7.21
CA ARG A 37 2.40 -7.93 7.09
C ARG A 37 3.27 -6.87 6.40
N ASP A 38 4.51 -6.70 6.84
CA ASP A 38 5.42 -5.69 6.27
C ASP A 38 5.65 -5.88 4.76
N LEU A 39 5.78 -7.13 4.32
CA LEU A 39 5.95 -7.47 2.92
C LEU A 39 4.61 -7.34 2.15
N ALA A 40 3.50 -7.73 2.76
CA ALA A 40 2.16 -7.60 2.17
C ALA A 40 1.82 -6.12 1.88
N GLU A 41 2.04 -5.25 2.86
CA GLU A 41 1.79 -3.81 2.72
C GLU A 41 2.73 -3.17 1.68
N ALA A 42 4.01 -3.57 1.64
CA ALA A 42 4.96 -3.08 0.63
C ALA A 42 4.58 -3.51 -0.78
N LEU A 43 4.21 -4.78 -0.98
CA LEU A 43 3.77 -5.31 -2.28
C LEU A 43 2.46 -4.68 -2.74
N ALA A 44 1.50 -4.47 -1.83
CA ALA A 44 0.27 -3.77 -2.10
C ALA A 44 0.53 -2.33 -2.57
N LEU A 45 1.44 -1.61 -1.90
CA LEU A 45 1.79 -0.24 -2.28
C LEU A 45 2.42 -0.19 -3.68
N LEU A 46 3.34 -1.11 -3.97
CA LEU A 46 3.93 -1.23 -5.31
C LEU A 46 2.88 -1.53 -6.39
N LEU A 47 1.87 -2.34 -6.07
CA LEU A 47 0.78 -2.61 -7.01
C LEU A 47 -0.07 -1.36 -7.28
N VAL A 48 -0.39 -0.58 -6.25
CA VAL A 48 -1.11 0.69 -6.41
C VAL A 48 -0.32 1.66 -7.27
N ILE A 49 0.98 1.83 -7.01
CA ILE A 49 1.88 2.68 -7.83
C ILE A 49 1.94 2.16 -9.27
N ARG A 50 2.02 0.85 -9.49
CA ARG A 50 2.06 0.26 -10.83
C ARG A 50 0.76 0.50 -11.60
N GLN A 51 -0.38 0.46 -10.92
CA GLN A 51 -1.71 0.59 -11.54
C GLN A 51 -2.10 2.06 -11.76
N TYR A 52 -1.69 2.95 -10.86
CA TYR A 52 -2.06 4.37 -10.86
C TYR A 52 -0.84 5.28 -10.61
N PRO A 53 0.22 5.21 -11.45
CA PRO A 53 1.50 5.86 -11.15
C PRO A 53 1.37 7.37 -10.99
N THR A 54 0.60 8.04 -11.84
CA THR A 54 0.41 9.49 -11.73
C THR A 54 -0.35 9.86 -10.47
N ALA A 55 -1.47 9.20 -10.17
CA ALA A 55 -2.28 9.53 -9.00
C ALA A 55 -1.53 9.22 -7.69
N ALA A 56 -0.89 8.04 -7.61
CA ALA A 56 -0.13 7.60 -6.43
C ALA A 56 1.13 8.44 -6.18
N LEU A 57 1.81 8.92 -7.23
CA LEU A 57 3.03 9.72 -7.11
C LEU A 57 2.79 11.24 -7.10
N SER A 58 1.58 11.70 -7.43
CA SER A 58 1.26 13.14 -7.52
C SER A 58 1.49 13.91 -6.23
N ARG A 59 1.42 13.24 -5.07
CA ARG A 59 1.59 13.82 -3.73
C ARG A 59 2.96 13.53 -3.10
N LEU A 60 3.84 12.88 -3.85
CA LEU A 60 5.22 12.57 -3.42
C LEU A 60 6.24 13.61 -3.93
N VAL A 61 5.78 14.66 -4.61
CA VAL A 61 6.61 15.74 -5.19
C VAL A 61 6.38 17.05 -4.45
#